data_AF-A0AAJ7XIC6-F1
#
_entry.id   AF-A0AAJ7XIC6-F1
#
_cell.length_a   1.000
_cell.length_b   1.000
_cell.length_c   1.000
_cell.angle_alpha   90.00
_cell.angle_beta   90.00
_cell.angle_gamma   90.00
#
_symmetry.space_group_name_H-M   'P 1'
#
loop_
_entity.id
_entity.type
_entity.pdbx_description
1 polymer ?
#
loop_
_entity_poly.entity_id
_entity_poly.type
_entity_poly.pdbx_seq_one_letter_code
_entity_poly.pdbx_strand_id
1 'polypeptide(L)'
;MAGTGTRPPLEYRGVNVEAVIAGTPTTCKVAVEISNYSSRTLHAPIWHMESGAVEYSIPTEILPNEKRACGFRKRRVGLFGCTGVLVYRIKDSDKCLCLMFNNPNSAIYKRELAISVQDWVPQNTPAQLYEEMMNRNLKNEGATFCRSVALASDVSVKCPSAMLSVNAKMINDSESIVWLNVMDQSAQAVQMQLNINANFGLYTNFGQNPHYVSKP
;
A
#
# COMPACT_ATOMS: atom_id res chain seq x y z
N MET A 1 33.12 9.82 -0.28
CA MET A 1 33.02 10.28 1.11
C MET A 1 31.84 9.57 1.74
N ALA A 2 32.08 8.74 2.76
CA ALA A 2 31.06 7.94 3.42
C ALA A 2 30.30 8.82 4.42
N GLY A 3 29.01 9.04 4.19
CA GLY A 3 28.14 9.69 5.16
C GLY A 3 27.96 8.78 6.37
N THR A 4 28.34 9.27 7.54
CA THR A 4 28.12 8.62 8.83
C THR A 4 26.61 8.61 9.11
N GLY A 5 25.94 7.52 8.71
CA GLY A 5 24.53 7.28 8.98
C GLY A 5 24.28 7.15 10.48
N THR A 6 23.96 8.26 11.14
CA THR A 6 23.37 8.24 12.46
C THR A 6 22.04 7.52 12.34
N ARG A 7 21.93 6.37 13.01
CA ARG A 7 20.67 5.62 13.10
C ARG A 7 19.59 6.59 13.60
N PRO A 8 18.44 6.72 12.92
CA PRO A 8 17.40 7.62 13.38
C PRO A 8 16.98 7.24 14.82
N PRO A 9 16.59 8.23 15.65
CA PRO A 9 16.16 7.99 17.02
C PRO A 9 15.08 6.89 17.08
N LEU A 10 15.12 6.06 18.12
CA LEU A 10 14.22 4.91 18.33
C LEU A 10 12.73 5.28 18.23
N GLU A 11 12.39 6.54 18.49
CA GLU A 11 11.03 7.10 18.48
C GLU A 11 10.41 7.26 17.08
N TYR A 12 11.23 7.27 16.01
CA TYR A 12 10.75 7.37 14.62
C TYR A 12 10.55 6.02 13.94
N ARG A 13 10.78 4.92 14.66
CA ARG A 13 10.64 3.56 14.13
C ARG A 13 9.17 3.19 14.00
N GLY A 14 8.63 3.40 12.79
CA GLY A 14 7.30 2.90 12.42
C GLY A 14 6.19 3.93 12.34
N VAL A 15 6.53 5.22 12.19
CA VAL A 15 5.57 6.28 11.82
C VAL A 15 5.93 6.89 10.46
N ASN A 16 7.23 7.03 10.17
CA ASN A 16 7.73 7.62 8.94
C ASN A 16 8.44 6.58 8.08
N VAL A 17 8.02 6.45 6.82
CA VAL A 17 8.51 5.42 5.90
C VAL A 17 9.93 5.70 5.42
N GLU A 18 10.32 6.97 5.29
CA GLU A 18 11.67 7.38 4.90
C GLU A 18 12.69 7.01 5.98
N ALA A 19 12.35 7.17 7.26
CA ALA A 19 13.19 6.76 8.38
C ALA A 19 13.38 5.24 8.43
N VAL A 20 12.33 4.47 8.09
CA VAL A 20 12.42 3.00 7.97
C VAL A 20 13.37 2.62 6.85
N ILE A 21 13.25 3.23 5.67
CA ILE A 21 14.15 2.96 4.53
C ILE A 21 15.60 3.33 4.87
N ALA A 22 15.83 4.54 5.36
CA ALA A 22 17.17 5.04 5.70
C ALA A 22 17.83 4.21 6.81
N GLY A 23 17.03 3.76 7.79
CA GLY A 23 17.51 2.97 8.91
C GLY A 23 17.71 1.48 8.61
N THR A 24 17.27 0.97 7.45
CA THR A 24 17.38 -0.47 7.12
C THR A 24 18.73 -0.76 6.42
N PRO A 25 19.63 -1.57 7.02
CA PRO A 25 21.01 -1.74 6.56
C PRO A 25 21.14 -2.79 5.45
N THR A 26 20.44 -2.60 4.34
CA THR A 26 20.59 -3.40 3.10
C THR A 26 20.06 -2.61 1.90
N THR A 27 20.52 -2.98 0.71
CA THR A 27 20.04 -2.42 -0.57
C THR A 27 18.75 -3.07 -1.04
N CYS A 28 18.41 -4.28 -0.57
CA CYS A 28 17.16 -4.96 -0.91
C CYS A 28 16.23 -4.98 0.30
N LYS A 29 15.26 -4.05 0.32
CA LYS A 29 14.36 -3.79 1.44
C LYS A 29 12.99 -3.31 0.95
N VAL A 30 11.99 -3.46 1.81
CA VAL A 30 10.65 -2.96 1.58
C VAL A 30 10.21 -2.21 2.83
N ALA A 31 9.87 -0.93 2.69
CA ALA A 31 9.14 -0.22 3.72
C ALA A 31 7.67 -0.09 3.29
N VAL A 32 6.77 -0.34 4.23
CA VAL A 32 5.33 -0.23 4.00
C VAL A 32 4.82 0.91 4.87
N GLU A 33 4.20 1.91 4.25
CA GLU A 33 3.39 2.92 4.91
C GLU A 33 1.92 2.54 4.79
N ILE A 34 1.22 2.53 5.92
CA ILE A 34 -0.21 2.25 6.00
C ILE A 34 -0.88 3.50 6.55
N SER A 35 -1.67 4.16 5.71
CA SER A 35 -2.49 5.31 6.06
C SER A 35 -3.94 4.86 6.20
N ASN A 36 -4.45 4.87 7.42
CA ASN A 36 -5.82 4.46 7.72
C ASN A 36 -6.73 5.68 7.83
N TYR A 37 -7.32 6.10 6.71
CA TYR A 37 -8.34 7.15 6.65
C TYR A 37 -9.77 6.62 6.81
N SER A 38 -9.93 5.34 7.15
CA SER A 38 -11.23 4.74 7.41
C SER A 38 -11.66 4.96 8.86
N SER A 39 -12.95 4.74 9.13
CA SER A 39 -13.50 4.71 10.49
C SER A 39 -13.16 3.42 11.26
N ARG A 40 -12.48 2.45 10.64
CA ARG A 40 -12.17 1.14 11.22
C ARG A 40 -10.75 1.07 11.76
N THR A 41 -10.54 0.32 12.83
CA THR A 41 -9.19 0.01 13.32
C THR A 41 -8.65 -1.23 12.60
N LEU A 42 -7.41 -1.17 12.12
CA LEU A 42 -6.67 -2.35 11.66
C LEU A 42 -5.91 -2.94 12.86
N HIS A 43 -6.02 -4.23 13.11
CA HIS A 43 -5.42 -4.84 14.30
C HIS A 43 -4.95 -6.28 14.07
N ALA A 44 -4.25 -6.82 15.06
CA ALA A 44 -3.78 -8.20 15.09
C ALA A 44 -3.03 -8.58 13.80
N PRO A 45 -1.89 -7.93 13.50
CA PRO A 45 -1.14 -8.20 12.30
C PRO A 45 -0.65 -9.65 12.28
N ILE A 46 -0.69 -10.25 11.10
CA ILE A 46 -0.13 -11.57 10.82
C ILE A 46 0.70 -11.45 9.55
N TRP A 47 1.86 -12.08 9.50
CA TRP A 47 2.74 -11.99 8.35
C TRP A 47 3.43 -13.32 8.05
N HIS A 48 3.82 -13.48 6.79
CA HIS A 48 4.73 -14.54 6.35
C HIS A 48 5.79 -13.93 5.44
N MET A 49 7.04 -14.32 5.66
CA MET A 49 8.16 -13.90 4.83
C MET A 49 8.64 -15.11 4.05
N GLU A 50 8.33 -15.14 2.76
CA GLU A 50 8.87 -16.15 1.86
C GLU A 50 10.39 -15.98 1.68
N SER A 51 10.85 -14.74 1.59
CA SER A 51 12.27 -14.41 1.65
C SER A 51 12.50 -13.10 2.40
N GLY A 52 13.58 -13.06 3.17
CA GLY A 52 13.95 -11.92 3.99
C GLY A 52 13.60 -12.11 5.46
N ALA A 53 13.42 -10.99 6.14
CA ALA A 53 13.04 -10.90 7.55
C ALA A 53 12.38 -9.54 7.83
N VAL A 54 11.60 -9.48 8.90
CA VAL A 54 11.13 -8.22 9.49
C VAL A 54 12.33 -7.50 10.12
N GLU A 55 12.51 -6.22 9.80
CA GLU A 55 13.56 -5.37 10.40
C GLU A 55 12.97 -4.39 11.41
N TYR A 56 11.85 -3.76 11.06
CA TYR A 56 11.13 -2.82 11.92
C TYR A 56 9.78 -3.42 12.29
N SER A 57 9.45 -3.36 13.58
CA SER A 57 8.24 -3.96 14.14
C SER A 57 6.99 -3.55 13.39
N ILE A 58 6.13 -4.53 13.14
CA ILE A 58 4.83 -4.32 12.52
C ILE A 58 3.89 -3.74 13.60
N PRO A 59 3.23 -2.59 13.36
CA PRO A 59 2.28 -2.01 14.30
C PRO A 59 1.20 -3.02 14.69
N THR A 60 0.97 -3.19 16.00
CA THR A 60 -0.06 -4.13 16.48
C THR A 60 -1.48 -3.65 16.18
N GLU A 61 -1.65 -2.33 16.12
CA GLU A 61 -2.90 -1.64 15.76
C GLU A 61 -2.59 -0.38 14.95
N ILE A 62 -3.53 0.00 14.08
CA ILE A 62 -3.53 1.27 13.33
C ILE A 62 -4.94 1.84 13.43
N LEU A 63 -5.08 2.90 14.24
CA LEU A 63 -6.33 3.56 14.56
C LEU A 63 -6.88 4.37 13.37
N PRO A 64 -8.17 4.75 13.41
CA PRO A 64 -8.74 5.70 12.44
C PRO A 64 -7.94 7.01 12.37
N ASN A 65 -7.72 7.50 11.17
CA ASN A 65 -6.90 8.68 10.82
C ASN A 65 -5.43 8.59 11.24
N GLU A 66 -4.94 7.38 11.49
CA GLU A 66 -3.54 7.14 11.84
C GLU A 66 -2.73 6.71 10.62
N LYS A 67 -1.45 7.07 10.64
CA LYS A 67 -0.45 6.62 9.69
C LYS A 67 0.68 5.91 10.44
N ARG A 68 1.03 4.71 9.98
CA ARG A 68 2.12 3.92 10.54
C ARG A 68 2.97 3.32 9.43
N ALA A 69 4.20 2.94 9.77
CA ALA A 69 5.13 2.29 8.86
C ALA A 69 5.74 1.03 9.47
N CYS A 70 6.17 0.10 8.62
CA CYS A 70 6.98 -1.05 9.02
C CYS A 70 8.00 -1.38 7.93
N GLY A 71 8.97 -2.22 8.27
CA GLY A 71 10.15 -2.43 7.43
C GLY A 71 10.55 -3.89 7.36
N PHE A 72 10.84 -4.33 6.15
CA PHE A 72 11.28 -5.68 5.80
C PHE A 72 12.59 -5.59 5.02
N ARG A 73 13.41 -6.62 5.17
CA ARG A 73 14.70 -6.65 4.51
C ARG A 73 15.10 -8.03 4.03
N LYS A 74 15.95 -8.06 3.01
CA LYS A 74 16.71 -9.26 2.64
C LYS A 74 17.59 -9.75 3.81
N ARG A 75 17.78 -11.07 3.90
CA ARG A 75 18.76 -11.68 4.83
C ARG A 75 20.18 -11.41 4.35
N ARG A 76 21.13 -11.24 5.29
CA ARG A 76 22.53 -10.89 4.96
C ARG A 76 23.17 -11.87 3.98
N VAL A 77 22.84 -13.15 4.10
CA VAL A 77 23.37 -14.22 3.25
C VAL A 77 22.28 -14.70 2.29
N GLY A 78 22.65 -14.92 1.02
CA GLY A 78 21.76 -15.45 -0.03
C GLY A 78 21.54 -14.50 -1.20
N LEU A 79 21.03 -15.03 -2.31
CA LEU A 79 20.68 -14.27 -3.51
C LEU A 79 19.19 -13.86 -3.55
N PHE A 80 18.41 -14.33 -2.58
CA PHE A 80 16.97 -14.10 -2.51
C PHE A 80 16.63 -12.68 -2.05
N GLY A 81 15.52 -12.14 -2.53
CA GLY A 81 15.08 -10.78 -2.23
C GLY A 81 14.38 -10.61 -0.87
N CYS A 82 13.46 -9.65 -0.83
CA CYS A 82 12.57 -9.38 0.28
C CYS A 82 11.12 -9.52 -0.21
N THR A 83 10.47 -10.64 0.12
CA THR A 83 9.13 -10.95 -0.36
C THR A 83 8.30 -11.61 0.74
N GLY A 84 7.03 -11.27 0.81
CA GLY A 84 6.14 -11.77 1.84
C GLY A 84 4.73 -11.21 1.73
N VAL A 85 3.93 -11.53 2.74
CA VAL A 85 2.57 -11.03 2.91
C VAL A 85 2.38 -10.49 4.32
N LEU A 86 1.59 -9.43 4.43
CA LEU A 86 1.15 -8.79 5.65
C LEU A 86 -0.37 -8.75 5.66
N VAL A 87 -0.98 -9.18 6.76
CA VAL A 87 -2.42 -9.25 6.95
C VAL A 87 -2.79 -8.49 8.21
N TYR A 88 -3.82 -7.65 8.13
CA TYR A 88 -4.47 -7.04 9.28
C TYR A 88 -5.93 -7.47 9.34
N ARG A 89 -6.42 -7.77 10.55
CA ARG A 89 -7.85 -7.91 10.79
C ARG A 89 -8.49 -6.53 10.85
N ILE A 90 -9.70 -6.41 10.32
CA ILE A 90 -10.50 -5.19 10.42
C ILE A 90 -11.38 -5.35 11.65
N LYS A 91 -11.22 -4.45 12.63
CA LYS A 91 -11.95 -4.52 13.90
C LYS A 91 -13.46 -4.44 13.65
N ASP A 92 -14.21 -5.24 14.40
CA ASP A 92 -15.67 -5.36 14.29
C ASP A 92 -16.15 -5.84 12.90
N SER A 93 -15.31 -6.60 12.20
CA SER A 93 -15.60 -7.22 10.91
C SER A 93 -15.02 -8.63 10.84
N ASP A 94 -15.63 -9.47 10.01
CA ASP A 94 -15.09 -10.77 9.59
C ASP A 94 -14.03 -10.63 8.49
N LYS A 95 -13.73 -9.41 8.04
CA LYS A 95 -12.76 -9.17 6.96
C LYS A 95 -11.34 -8.95 7.47
N CYS A 96 -10.39 -9.24 6.59
CA CYS A 96 -9.00 -8.86 6.72
C CYS A 96 -8.50 -8.12 5.48
N LEU A 97 -7.56 -7.20 5.70
CA LEU A 97 -6.77 -6.53 4.68
C LEU A 97 -5.49 -7.33 4.47
N CYS A 98 -5.22 -7.74 3.23
CA CYS A 98 -4.02 -8.47 2.85
C CYS A 98 -3.17 -7.63 1.89
N LEU A 99 -1.87 -7.60 2.13
CA LEU A 99 -0.86 -6.96 1.29
C LEU A 99 0.25 -7.98 1.00
N MET A 100 0.44 -8.36 -0.25
CA MET A 100 1.63 -9.05 -0.72
C MET A 100 2.60 -8.05 -1.34
N PHE A 101 3.88 -8.23 -1.08
CA PHE A 101 4.96 -7.50 -1.75
C PHE A 101 6.05 -8.48 -2.18
N ASN A 102 6.62 -8.24 -3.35
CA ASN A 102 7.74 -8.98 -3.89
C ASN A 102 8.82 -7.99 -4.36
N ASN A 103 9.95 -7.95 -3.64
CA ASN A 103 11.12 -7.16 -4.02
C ASN A 103 12.35 -8.08 -4.24
N PRO A 104 12.54 -8.63 -5.45
CA PRO A 104 13.68 -9.48 -5.76
C PRO A 104 15.01 -8.73 -5.70
N ASN A 105 16.08 -9.44 -5.32
CA ASN A 105 17.47 -8.92 -5.33
C ASN A 105 18.13 -9.01 -6.72
N SER A 106 17.35 -9.15 -7.78
CA SER A 106 17.83 -9.24 -9.16
C SER A 106 16.94 -8.42 -10.07
N ALA A 107 17.57 -7.71 -11.01
CA ALA A 107 16.88 -6.85 -11.97
C ALA A 107 16.04 -7.62 -13.01
N ILE A 108 16.27 -8.94 -13.16
CA ILE A 108 15.52 -9.76 -14.14
C ILE A 108 14.11 -10.12 -13.67
N TYR A 109 13.87 -10.10 -12.35
CA TYR A 109 12.57 -10.37 -11.78
C TYR A 109 11.84 -9.06 -11.50
N LYS A 110 10.53 -9.06 -11.76
CA LYS A 110 9.69 -7.88 -11.56
C LYS A 110 9.41 -7.68 -10.08
N ARG A 111 9.36 -6.42 -9.66
CA ARG A 111 8.82 -6.01 -8.36
C ARG A 111 7.32 -5.93 -8.47
N GLU A 112 6.62 -6.54 -7.54
CA GLU A 112 5.17 -6.70 -7.60
C GLU A 112 4.54 -6.46 -6.24
N LEU A 113 3.29 -6.01 -6.27
CA LEU A 113 2.47 -5.82 -5.10
C LEU A 113 1.08 -6.37 -5.40
N ALA A 114 0.42 -6.93 -4.39
CA ALA A 114 -0.99 -7.28 -4.49
C ALA A 114 -1.74 -6.92 -3.21
N ILE A 115 -3.01 -6.55 -3.35
CA ILE A 115 -3.89 -6.26 -2.21
C ILE A 115 -5.22 -7.00 -2.33
N SER A 116 -5.81 -7.36 -1.20
CA SER A 116 -7.20 -7.82 -1.11
C SER A 116 -7.85 -7.37 0.18
N VAL A 117 -9.18 -7.36 0.18
CA VAL A 117 -10.00 -7.32 1.38
C VAL A 117 -10.95 -8.51 1.29
N GLN A 118 -10.77 -9.49 2.16
CA GLN A 118 -11.41 -10.79 2.07
C GLN A 118 -11.85 -11.30 3.44
N ASP A 119 -12.64 -12.37 3.46
CA ASP A 119 -13.01 -13.05 4.69
C ASP A 119 -11.79 -13.60 5.42
N TRP A 120 -11.74 -13.35 6.72
CA TRP A 120 -10.76 -13.95 7.61
C TRP A 120 -11.11 -15.43 7.81
N VAL A 121 -10.29 -16.30 7.22
CA VAL A 121 -10.40 -17.75 7.37
C VAL A 121 -9.23 -18.24 8.23
N PRO A 122 -9.43 -18.62 9.50
CA PRO A 122 -8.36 -19.03 10.40
C PRO A 122 -7.49 -20.19 9.88
N GLN A 123 -8.06 -21.04 9.03
CA GLN A 123 -7.36 -22.18 8.42
C GLN A 123 -6.47 -21.76 7.25
N ASN A 124 -6.69 -20.59 6.65
CA ASN A 124 -5.87 -20.10 5.55
C ASN A 124 -4.59 -19.47 6.14
N THR A 125 -3.48 -20.18 6.02
CA THR A 125 -2.22 -19.69 6.55
C THR A 125 -1.70 -18.52 5.72
N PRO A 126 -0.95 -17.58 6.32
CA PRO A 126 -0.31 -16.50 5.55
C PRO A 126 0.62 -17.02 4.43
N ALA A 127 1.23 -18.19 4.60
CA ALA A 127 2.04 -18.81 3.54
C ALA A 127 1.18 -19.24 2.33
N GLN A 128 0.04 -19.87 2.56
CA GLN A 128 -0.91 -20.22 1.49
C GLN A 128 -1.46 -18.98 0.79
N LEU A 129 -1.76 -17.93 1.56
CA LEU A 129 -2.20 -16.66 1.01
C LEU A 129 -1.11 -16.00 0.13
N TYR A 130 0.16 -16.07 0.54
CA TYR A 130 1.26 -15.59 -0.28
C TYR A 130 1.34 -16.34 -1.61
N GLU A 131 1.32 -17.67 -1.58
CA GLU A 131 1.32 -18.51 -2.79
C GLU A 131 0.13 -18.19 -3.70
N GLU A 132 -1.06 -17.99 -3.12
CA GLU A 132 -2.24 -17.59 -3.88
C GLU A 132 -2.05 -16.22 -4.55
N MET A 133 -1.66 -15.19 -3.80
CA MET A 133 -1.50 -13.84 -4.32
C MET A 133 -0.34 -13.72 -5.33
N MET A 134 0.69 -14.56 -5.22
CA MET A 134 1.85 -14.56 -6.09
C MET A 134 1.63 -15.38 -7.37
N ASN A 135 1.11 -16.61 -7.24
CA ASN A 135 1.11 -17.58 -8.34
C ASN A 135 -0.23 -17.69 -9.06
N ARG A 136 -1.34 -17.28 -8.45
CA ARG A 136 -2.67 -17.38 -9.10
C ARG A 136 -2.75 -16.43 -10.30
N ASN A 137 -3.34 -16.94 -11.38
CA ASN A 137 -3.59 -16.18 -12.59
C ASN A 137 -4.82 -15.28 -12.42
N LEU A 138 -4.64 -13.97 -12.57
CA LEU A 138 -5.71 -12.97 -12.47
C LEU A 138 -6.77 -13.10 -13.57
N LYS A 139 -6.47 -13.81 -14.67
CA LYS A 139 -7.42 -14.04 -15.77
C LYS A 139 -8.52 -15.04 -15.41
N ASN A 140 -8.41 -15.71 -14.28
CA ASN A 140 -9.44 -16.61 -13.80
C ASN A 140 -10.53 -15.79 -13.09
N GLU A 141 -11.77 -15.88 -13.58
CA GLU A 141 -12.95 -15.30 -12.92
C GLU A 141 -13.01 -15.82 -11.48
N GLY A 142 -12.83 -14.94 -10.49
CA GLY A 142 -12.84 -15.30 -9.06
C GLY A 142 -11.55 -15.00 -8.29
N ALA A 143 -10.59 -14.28 -8.86
CA ALA A 143 -9.52 -13.69 -8.06
C ALA A 143 -10.10 -12.63 -7.09
N THR A 144 -9.85 -12.79 -5.79
CA THR A 144 -10.30 -11.87 -4.73
C THR A 144 -9.32 -10.72 -4.46
N PHE A 145 -8.25 -10.64 -5.25
CA PHE A 145 -7.16 -9.70 -5.08
C PHE A 145 -6.82 -8.97 -6.39
N CYS A 146 -6.24 -7.79 -6.26
CA CYS A 146 -5.67 -7.04 -7.37
C CYS A 146 -4.15 -7.01 -7.24
N ARG A 147 -3.43 -7.32 -8.32
CA ARG A 147 -1.96 -7.34 -8.38
C ARG A 147 -1.45 -6.43 -9.48
N SER A 148 -0.33 -5.76 -9.23
CA SER A 148 0.35 -4.87 -10.18
C SER A 148 1.86 -4.95 -10.03
N VAL A 149 2.54 -4.63 -11.12
CA VAL A 149 4.00 -4.43 -11.15
C VAL A 149 4.30 -3.03 -10.59
N ALA A 150 5.38 -2.89 -9.84
CA ALA A 150 5.82 -1.60 -9.32
C ALA A 150 5.97 -0.55 -10.45
N LEU A 151 5.63 0.71 -10.15
CA LEU A 151 5.51 1.85 -11.08
C LEU A 151 4.47 1.75 -12.20
N ALA A 152 3.76 0.64 -12.39
CA ALA A 152 2.80 0.53 -13.49
C ALA A 152 1.54 1.39 -13.24
N SER A 153 0.73 1.01 -12.26
CA SER A 153 -0.49 1.71 -11.85
C SER A 153 -0.82 1.34 -10.42
N ASP A 154 -1.50 2.26 -9.74
CA ASP A 154 -2.02 2.01 -8.42
C ASP A 154 -3.05 0.87 -8.48
N VAL A 155 -2.98 -0.06 -7.54
CA VAL A 155 -4.01 -1.10 -7.38
C VAL A 155 -5.07 -0.60 -6.42
N SER A 156 -6.32 -0.91 -6.72
CA SER A 156 -7.43 -0.57 -5.82
C SER A 156 -8.40 -1.73 -5.71
N VAL A 157 -8.85 -2.01 -4.49
CA VAL A 157 -9.88 -3.01 -4.19
C VAL A 157 -10.99 -2.33 -3.39
N LYS A 158 -12.24 -2.61 -3.76
CA LYS A 158 -13.42 -2.19 -3.01
C LYS A 158 -14.02 -3.39 -2.30
N CYS A 159 -14.40 -3.21 -1.04
CA CYS A 159 -15.10 -4.20 -0.25
C CYS A 159 -16.45 -3.62 0.24
N PRO A 160 -17.54 -3.80 -0.51
CA PRO A 160 -18.85 -3.25 -0.15
C PRO A 160 -19.34 -3.73 1.22
N SER A 161 -19.08 -4.98 1.58
CA SER A 161 -19.49 -5.57 2.87
C SER A 161 -18.78 -4.95 4.08
N ALA A 162 -17.54 -4.48 3.92
CA ALA A 162 -16.83 -3.71 4.94
C ALA A 162 -17.04 -2.18 4.80
N MET A 163 -17.68 -1.74 3.70
CA MET A 163 -17.74 -0.34 3.27
C MET A 163 -16.37 0.34 3.11
N LEU A 164 -15.34 -0.45 2.74
CA LEU A 164 -13.97 0.04 2.59
C LEU A 164 -13.51 0.07 1.13
N SER A 165 -12.63 1.00 0.81
CA SER A 165 -11.79 0.99 -0.38
C SER A 165 -10.33 1.02 0.05
N VAL A 166 -9.52 0.21 -0.60
CA VAL A 166 -8.09 0.13 -0.36
C VAL A 166 -7.37 0.45 -1.66
N ASN A 167 -6.37 1.31 -1.58
CA ASN A 167 -5.50 1.67 -2.69
C ASN A 167 -4.05 1.42 -2.29
N ALA A 168 -3.23 0.91 -3.22
CA ALA A 168 -1.82 0.73 -2.96
C ALA A 168 -0.95 1.00 -4.18
N LYS A 169 0.28 1.43 -3.90
CA LYS A 169 1.31 1.69 -4.90
C LYS A 169 2.66 1.26 -4.39
N MET A 170 3.51 0.76 -5.30
CA MET A 170 4.89 0.40 -5.01
C MET A 170 5.84 1.08 -6.00
N ILE A 171 6.96 1.60 -5.52
CA ILE A 171 8.04 2.09 -6.37
C ILE A 171 8.96 0.94 -6.81
N ASN A 172 9.48 1.02 -8.03
CA ASN A 172 10.34 -0.01 -8.63
C ASN A 172 11.82 0.31 -8.38
N ASP A 173 12.23 0.23 -7.13
CA ASP A 173 13.63 0.34 -6.73
C ASP A 173 14.00 -0.81 -5.78
N SER A 174 15.29 -1.14 -5.72
CA SER A 174 15.89 -2.03 -4.73
C SER A 174 15.50 -1.64 -3.29
N GLU A 175 15.37 -0.34 -3.03
CA GLU A 175 14.77 0.23 -1.83
C GLU A 175 13.29 0.53 -2.08
N SER A 176 12.43 -0.49 -2.01
CA SER A 176 11.02 -0.31 -2.35
C SER A 176 10.22 0.31 -1.20
N ILE A 177 9.37 1.28 -1.53
CA ILE A 177 8.31 1.80 -0.67
C ILE A 177 6.97 1.33 -1.21
N VAL A 178 6.13 0.80 -0.33
CA VAL A 178 4.72 0.52 -0.57
C VAL A 178 3.89 1.52 0.23
N TRP A 179 3.03 2.26 -0.45
CA TRP A 179 1.99 3.07 0.20
C TRP A 179 0.67 2.33 0.12
N LEU A 180 -0.01 2.19 1.26
CA LEU A 180 -1.30 1.53 1.41
C LEU A 180 -2.27 2.49 2.08
N ASN A 181 -3.31 2.90 1.34
CA ASN A 181 -4.35 3.80 1.83
C ASN A 181 -5.64 3.01 2.04
N VAL A 182 -6.20 3.08 3.24
CA VAL A 182 -7.49 2.46 3.60
C VAL A 182 -8.49 3.58 3.86
N MET A 183 -9.64 3.55 3.17
CA MET A 183 -10.64 4.63 3.22
C MET A 183 -12.04 4.04 3.32
N ASP A 184 -12.97 4.79 3.92
CA ASP A 184 -14.40 4.48 3.80
C ASP A 184 -14.88 4.79 2.36
N GLN A 185 -15.75 3.95 1.80
CA GLN A 185 -16.25 4.13 0.42
C GLN A 185 -17.07 5.43 0.26
N SER A 186 -17.77 5.85 1.32
CA SER A 186 -18.53 7.11 1.33
C SER A 186 -17.61 8.32 1.23
N ALA A 187 -16.44 8.30 1.87
CA ALA A 187 -15.44 9.37 1.80
C ALA A 187 -14.80 9.48 0.40
N GLN A 188 -14.64 8.35 -0.29
CA GLN A 188 -14.11 8.32 -1.66
C GLN A 188 -15.08 8.96 -2.68
N ALA A 189 -16.39 8.80 -2.49
CA ALA A 189 -17.41 9.43 -3.32
C ALA A 189 -17.41 10.97 -3.18
N VAL A 190 -17.19 11.48 -1.96
CA VAL A 190 -17.07 12.92 -1.69
C VAL A 190 -15.80 13.50 -2.33
N GLN A 191 -14.66 12.81 -2.25
CA GLN A 191 -13.43 13.26 -2.92
C GLN A 191 -13.55 13.25 -4.46
N MET A 192 -14.23 12.27 -5.05
CA MET A 192 -14.50 12.27 -6.49
C MET A 192 -15.42 13.44 -6.90
N GLN A 193 -16.45 13.75 -6.12
CA GLN A 193 -17.34 14.89 -6.38
C GLN A 193 -16.61 16.23 -6.25
N LEU A 194 -15.74 16.38 -5.25
CA LEU A 194 -14.93 17.60 -5.08
C LEU A 194 -13.94 17.78 -6.25
N ASN A 195 -13.31 16.71 -6.74
CA ASN A 195 -12.41 16.77 -7.89
C ASN A 195 -13.14 17.07 -9.21
N ILE A 196 -14.37 16.57 -9.39
CA ILE A 196 -15.22 16.93 -10.54
C ILE A 196 -15.59 18.42 -10.47
N ASN A 197 -16.01 18.91 -9.31
CA ASN A 197 -16.39 20.32 -9.14
C ASN A 197 -15.20 21.28 -9.31
N ALA A 198 -13.99 20.88 -8.89
CA ALA A 198 -12.78 21.65 -9.12
C ALA A 198 -12.39 21.74 -10.61
N ASN A 199 -12.61 20.67 -11.39
CA ASN A 199 -12.37 20.67 -12.83
C ASN A 199 -13.43 21.43 -13.63
N PHE A 200 -14.70 21.45 -13.18
CA PHE A 200 -15.75 22.26 -13.82
C PHE A 200 -15.66 23.76 -13.47
N GLY A 201 -15.10 24.12 -12.31
CA GLY A 201 -14.87 25.51 -11.91
C GLY A 201 -13.84 26.27 -12.77
N LEU A 202 -13.08 25.56 -13.62
CA LEU A 202 -12.12 26.17 -14.56
C LEU A 202 -12.72 26.48 -15.94
N TYR A 203 -13.97 26.10 -16.22
CA TYR A 203 -14.59 26.28 -17.54
C TYR A 203 -15.79 27.25 -17.59
N THR A 204 -16.17 27.92 -16.49
CA THR A 204 -17.34 28.83 -16.48
C THR A 204 -17.05 30.32 -16.61
N ASN A 205 -15.84 30.76 -16.99
CA ASN A 205 -15.52 32.20 -17.11
C ASN A 205 -15.17 32.71 -18.52
N PHE A 206 -15.64 32.07 -19.60
CA PHE A 206 -15.51 32.59 -20.97
C PHE A 206 -16.84 33.03 -21.59
N GLY A 207 -17.69 33.69 -20.79
CA GLY A 207 -19.06 33.97 -21.21
C GLY A 207 -19.63 35.33 -20.87
N GLN A 208 -18.85 36.35 -20.46
CA GLN A 208 -19.36 37.72 -20.34
C GLN A 208 -18.25 38.75 -20.57
N ASN A 209 -18.02 39.10 -21.84
CA ASN A 209 -17.28 40.32 -22.19
C ASN A 209 -18.08 41.10 -23.24
N PRO A 210 -18.97 42.03 -22.84
CA PRO A 210 -19.86 42.73 -23.77
C PRO A 210 -19.18 43.99 -24.31
N HIS A 211 -18.06 43.86 -25.03
CA HIS A 211 -17.47 44.98 -25.77
C HIS A 211 -16.79 44.50 -27.04
N TYR A 212 -17.59 44.15 -28.05
CA TYR A 212 -17.14 44.23 -29.45
C TYR A 212 -18.27 44.84 -30.27
N VAL A 213 -18.19 46.16 -30.44
CA VAL A 213 -19.01 46.91 -31.40
C VAL A 213 -18.27 46.85 -32.74
N SER A 214 -18.78 46.07 -33.69
CA SER A 214 -18.42 46.23 -35.09
C SER A 214 -19.07 47.51 -35.63
N LYS A 215 -18.25 48.48 -36.04
CA LYS A 215 -18.70 49.61 -36.85
C LYS A 215 -18.93 49.16 -38.31
N PRO A 216 -19.86 49.83 -39.02
CA PRO A 216 -20.42 49.39 -40.30
C PRO A 216 -19.43 49.40 -41.47
#